data_AF-A0A535NLJ3-F1
#
_entry.id   AF-A0A535NLJ3-F1
#
_cell.length_a   1.000
_cell.length_b   1.000
_cell.length_c   1.000
_cell.angle_alpha   90.00
_cell.angle_beta   90.00
_cell.angle_gamma   90.00
#
_symmetry.space_group_name_H-M   'P 1'
#
loop_
_entity.id
_entity.type
_entity.pdbx_description
1 polymer ?
#
loop_
_entity_poly.entity_id
_entity_poly.type
_entity_poly.pdbx_seq_one_letter_code
_entity_poly.pdbx_strand_id
1 'polypeptide(L)'
;MAKDNPKWGCVHILGELLKLGQVVFATAIRKLLRRNRIGPAPWRSRLSWKAFLRAQASAIVLTDFLSVDTVLLKRLYVLLHMELATRRVIWFAVTDRPDATWVSQ
;
A
#
# COMPACT_ATOMS: atom_id res chain seq x y z
N MET A 1 -22.83 0.70 21.57
CA MET A 1 -22.06 0.75 20.30
C MET A 1 -20.77 -0.06 20.34
N ALA A 2 -19.75 0.31 21.13
CA ALA A 2 -18.46 -0.41 21.12
C ALA A 2 -18.49 -1.79 21.81
N LYS A 3 -19.33 -1.97 22.84
CA LYS A 3 -19.55 -3.28 23.48
C LYS A 3 -20.36 -4.22 22.59
N ASP A 4 -21.37 -3.68 21.91
CA ASP A 4 -22.26 -4.43 21.02
C ASP A 4 -21.58 -4.78 19.68
N ASN A 5 -20.55 -4.02 19.29
CA ASN A 5 -19.77 -4.22 18.08
C ASN A 5 -18.28 -4.38 18.40
N PRO A 6 -17.86 -5.51 18.98
CA PRO A 6 -16.49 -5.70 19.48
C PRO A 6 -15.43 -5.60 18.37
N LYS A 7 -15.80 -5.78 17.10
CA LYS A 7 -14.92 -5.64 15.91
C LYS A 7 -14.67 -4.18 15.49
N TRP A 8 -15.36 -3.21 16.06
CA TRP A 8 -15.28 -1.81 15.61
C TRP A 8 -14.12 -1.07 16.27
N GLY A 9 -13.14 -0.67 15.46
CA GLY A 9 -12.04 0.20 15.91
C GLY A 9 -12.44 1.68 16.05
N CYS A 10 -11.59 2.49 16.70
CA CYS A 10 -11.89 3.91 16.97
C CYS A 10 -12.27 4.72 15.73
N VAL A 11 -11.63 4.46 14.59
CA VAL A 11 -11.90 5.16 13.32
C VAL A 11 -13.25 4.74 12.72
N HIS A 12 -13.66 3.48 12.91
CA HIS A 12 -14.95 3.01 12.43
C HIS A 12 -16.09 3.59 13.30
N ILE A 13 -15.93 3.56 14.62
CA ILE A 13 -16.86 4.22 15.56
C ILE A 13 -16.97 5.72 15.23
N LEU A 14 -15.85 6.39 14.92
CA LEU A 14 -15.87 7.77 14.46
C LEU A 14 -16.71 7.95 13.20
N GLY A 15 -16.51 7.12 12.18
CA GLY A 15 -17.29 7.18 10.94
C GLY A 15 -18.78 6.99 11.16
N GLU A 16 -19.17 6.06 12.03
CA GLU A 16 -20.58 5.84 12.37
C GLU A 16 -21.18 7.01 13.18
N LEU A 17 -20.40 7.63 14.08
CA LEU A 17 -20.83 8.84 14.78
C LEU A 17 -20.98 10.04 13.84
N LEU A 18 -20.10 10.17 12.85
CA LEU A 18 -20.20 11.19 11.80
C LEU A 18 -21.48 11.04 10.98
N LYS A 19 -21.90 9.81 10.66
CA LYS A 19 -23.18 9.55 9.98
C LYS A 19 -24.39 9.99 10.81
N LEU A 20 -24.27 10.02 12.13
CA LEU A 20 -25.29 10.49 13.07
C LEU A 20 -25.16 11.99 13.40
N GLY A 21 -24.31 12.73 12.67
CA GLY A 21 -24.09 14.16 12.88
C GLY A 21 -23.21 14.50 14.10
N GLN A 22 -22.55 13.51 14.71
CA GLN A 22 -21.71 13.71 15.88
C GLN A 22 -20.24 13.87 15.48
N VAL A 23 -19.68 15.04 15.72
CA VAL A 23 -18.27 15.33 15.46
C VAL A 23 -17.47 15.09 16.74
N VAL A 24 -16.62 14.05 16.71
CA VAL A 24 -15.81 13.65 17.86
C VAL A 24 -14.40 13.31 17.41
N PHE A 25 -13.39 13.54 18.25
CA PHE A 25 -12.03 13.16 17.89
C PHE A 25 -11.78 11.67 18.11
N ALA A 26 -11.04 11.02 17.20
CA ALA A 26 -10.64 9.62 17.35
C ALA A 26 -9.86 9.36 18.66
N THR A 27 -9.14 10.36 19.16
CA THR A 27 -8.43 10.33 20.46
C THR A 27 -9.39 10.31 21.64
N ALA A 28 -10.49 11.07 21.58
CA ALA A 28 -11.54 11.07 22.60
C ALA A 28 -12.23 9.70 22.66
N ILE A 29 -12.57 9.13 21.51
CA ILE A 29 -13.12 7.77 21.40
C ILE A 29 -12.13 6.76 22.00
N ARG A 30 -10.84 6.82 21.63
CA ARG A 30 -9.81 5.93 22.17
C ARG A 30 -9.67 6.05 23.70
N LYS A 31 -9.70 7.26 24.25
CA LYS A 31 -9.64 7.51 25.70
C LYS A 31 -10.87 6.92 26.41
N LEU A 32 -12.06 7.08 25.83
CA LEU A 32 -13.30 6.52 26.34
C LEU A 32 -13.29 4.99 26.33
N LEU A 33 -12.85 4.35 25.24
CA LEU A 33 -12.75 2.89 25.14
C LEU A 33 -11.78 2.34 26.19
N ARG A 34 -10.62 2.97 26.36
CA ARG A 34 -9.64 2.58 27.40
C ARG A 34 -10.20 2.72 28.81
N ARG A 35 -10.88 3.85 29.12
CA ARG A 35 -11.52 4.07 30.42
C ARG A 35 -12.55 2.99 30.76
N ASN A 36 -13.26 2.50 29.74
CA ASN A 36 -14.26 1.45 29.88
C ASN A 36 -13.68 0.02 29.77
N ARG A 37 -12.35 -0.14 29.78
CA ARG A 37 -11.63 -1.42 29.62
C ARG A 37 -12.05 -2.20 28.37
N ILE A 38 -12.51 -1.49 27.33
CA ILE A 38 -12.79 -2.09 26.03
C ILE A 38 -11.46 -2.19 25.31
N GLY A 39 -11.00 -3.43 25.11
CA GLY A 39 -9.77 -3.73 24.39
C GLY A 39 -9.78 -3.15 22.98
N PRO A 40 -8.60 -2.99 22.35
CA PRO A 40 -8.56 -2.63 20.94
C PRO A 40 -9.40 -3.64 20.16
N ALA A 41 -10.20 -3.15 19.20
CA ALA A 41 -10.94 -4.03 18.30
C ALA A 41 -9.99 -5.12 17.79
N PRO A 42 -10.43 -6.40 17.77
CA PRO A 42 -9.60 -7.51 17.32
C PRO A 42 -8.99 -7.09 16.01
N TRP A 43 -7.66 -7.13 16.00
CA TRP A 43 -6.85 -6.75 14.86
C TRP A 43 -7.52 -7.29 13.61
N ARG A 44 -7.70 -6.43 12.60
CA ARG A 44 -8.02 -6.98 11.28
C ARG A 44 -6.94 -8.02 11.04
N SER A 45 -7.32 -9.26 10.74
CA SER A 45 -6.50 -10.18 9.96
C SER A 45 -6.35 -9.57 8.55
N ARG A 46 -5.82 -8.36 8.48
CA ARG A 46 -5.34 -7.77 7.25
C ARG A 46 -4.09 -8.59 7.02
N LEU A 47 -4.11 -9.43 5.98
CA LEU A 47 -2.89 -9.94 5.38
C LEU A 47 -1.88 -8.80 5.44
N SER A 48 -0.77 -9.02 6.16
CA SER A 48 0.29 -8.02 6.19
C SER A 48 0.65 -7.70 4.74
N TRP A 49 1.13 -6.50 4.45
CA TRP A 49 1.53 -6.15 3.09
C TRP A 49 2.44 -7.21 2.47
N LYS A 50 3.34 -7.77 3.30
CA LYS A 50 4.19 -8.91 2.94
C LYS A 50 3.43 -10.18 2.61
N ALA A 51 2.40 -10.53 3.40
CA ALA A 51 1.57 -11.71 3.14
C ALA A 51 0.69 -11.54 1.90
N PHE A 52 0.15 -10.34 1.69
CA PHE A 52 -0.58 -10.00 0.46
C PHE A 52 0.33 -10.11 -0.78
N LEU A 53 1.50 -9.47 -0.75
CA LEU A 53 2.44 -9.53 -1.87
C LEU A 53 2.87 -10.97 -2.17
N ARG A 54 3.12 -11.80 -1.15
CA ARG A 54 3.42 -13.22 -1.37
C ARG A 54 2.26 -13.97 -2.01
N ALA A 55 1.03 -13.73 -1.56
CA ALA A 55 -0.15 -14.42 -2.08
C ALA A 55 -0.47 -14.05 -3.53
N GLN A 56 -0.08 -12.86 -3.97
CA GLN A 56 -0.37 -12.33 -5.30
C GLN A 56 0.86 -12.21 -6.19
N ALA A 57 2.04 -12.64 -5.74
CA ALA A 57 3.31 -12.35 -6.39
C ALA A 57 3.38 -12.84 -7.84
N SER A 58 2.75 -13.98 -8.15
CA SER A 58 2.73 -14.57 -9.50
C SER A 58 1.79 -13.83 -10.46
N ALA A 59 0.91 -12.97 -9.95
CA ALA A 59 0.00 -12.16 -10.74
C ALA A 59 0.46 -10.69 -10.84
N ILE A 60 1.60 -10.33 -10.24
CA ILE A 60 2.10 -8.95 -10.19
C ILE A 60 3.39 -8.84 -11.01
N VAL A 61 3.39 -7.87 -11.92
CA VAL A 61 4.59 -7.39 -12.59
C VAL A 61 5.03 -6.09 -11.92
N LEU A 62 6.31 -6.00 -11.58
CA LEU A 62 6.94 -4.76 -11.17
C LEU A 62 7.46 -4.03 -12.42
N THR A 63 7.18 -2.74 -12.47
CA THR A 63 7.77 -1.82 -13.44
C THR A 63 8.73 -0.90 -12.70
N ASP A 64 9.94 -0.75 -13.21
CA ASP A 64 10.93 0.17 -12.65
C ASP A 64 11.68 0.93 -13.76
N PHE A 65 12.23 2.08 -13.40
CA PHE A 65 12.93 2.98 -14.32
C PHE A 65 14.26 3.40 -13.70
N LEU A 66 15.37 3.09 -14.38
CA LEU A 66 16.71 3.36 -13.89
C LEU A 66 17.59 3.99 -14.96
N SER A 67 18.58 4.77 -14.55
CA SER A 67 19.60 5.34 -15.42
C SER A 67 20.94 4.62 -15.25
N VAL A 68 21.62 4.34 -16.35
CA VAL A 68 22.96 3.76 -16.37
C VAL A 68 23.91 4.74 -17.08
N ASP A 69 24.98 5.11 -16.39
CA ASP A 69 26.06 5.90 -16.98
C ASP A 69 27.12 4.96 -17.56
N THR A 70 27.45 5.15 -18.83
CA THR A 70 28.46 4.35 -19.54
C THR A 70 29.86 4.92 -19.33
N VAL A 71 30.88 4.10 -19.60
CA VAL A 71 32.30 4.52 -19.58
C VAL A 71 32.60 5.69 -20.54
N LEU A 72 31.78 5.87 -21.58
CA LEU A 72 31.88 6.96 -22.55
C LEU A 72 31.10 8.22 -22.10
N LEU A 73 30.75 8.32 -20.82
CA LEU A 73 29.98 9.43 -20.24
C LEU A 73 28.60 9.65 -20.90
N LYS A 74 28.06 8.62 -21.54
CA LYS A 74 26.69 8.62 -22.07
C LYS A 74 25.75 8.02 -21.04
N ARG A 75 24.67 8.74 -20.73
CA ARG A 75 23.56 8.25 -19.90
C ARG A 75 22.55 7.51 -20.76
N LEU A 76 22.19 6.30 -20.33
CA LEU A 76 21.10 5.51 -20.87
C LEU A 76 20.02 5.36 -19.82
N TYR A 77 18.78 5.22 -20.27
CA TYR A 77 17.60 4.98 -19.45
C TYR A 77 17.04 3.61 -19.77
N VAL A 78 16.67 2.87 -18.74
CA VAL A 78 16.18 1.50 -18.83
C VAL A 78 14.82 1.42 -18.17
N LEU A 79 13.81 0.97 -18.93
CA LEU A 79 12.49 0.61 -18.43
C LEU A 79 12.46 -0.90 -18.26
N LEU A 80 12.16 -1.37 -17.04
CA LEU A 80 12.24 -2.77 -16.65
C LEU A 80 10.87 -3.29 -16.26
N HIS A 81 10.47 -4.43 -16.82
CA HIS A 81 9.29 -5.20 -16.41
C HIS A 81 9.74 -6.56 -15.87
N MET A 82 9.43 -6.85 -14.60
CA MET A 82 9.84 -8.09 -13.95
C MET A 82 8.72 -8.75 -13.15
N GLU A 83 8.66 -10.08 -13.16
CA GLU A 83 7.72 -10.82 -12.34
C GLU A 83 8.08 -10.70 -10.86
N LEU A 84 7.12 -10.33 -10.00
CA LEU A 84 7.38 -10.17 -8.57
C LEU A 84 7.72 -11.51 -7.89
N ALA A 85 7.07 -12.62 -8.29
CA ALA A 85 7.26 -13.94 -7.70
C ALA A 85 8.67 -14.50 -7.93
N THR A 86 9.12 -14.52 -9.18
CA THR A 86 10.38 -15.17 -9.58
C THR A 86 11.55 -14.19 -9.64
N ARG A 87 11.28 -12.89 -9.60
CA ARG A 87 12.25 -11.82 -9.87
C ARG A 87 12.89 -11.91 -11.25
N ARG A 88 12.24 -12.59 -12.19
CA ARG A 88 12.71 -12.70 -13.57
C ARG A 88 12.30 -11.47 -14.37
N VAL A 89 13.25 -10.92 -15.12
CA VAL A 89 12.97 -9.88 -16.12
C VAL A 89 12.19 -10.50 -17.27
N ILE A 90 10.99 -9.99 -17.51
CA ILE A 90 10.12 -10.42 -18.61
C ILE A 90 10.44 -9.60 -19.85
N TRP A 91 10.66 -8.30 -19.67
CA TRP A 91 10.93 -7.37 -20.75
C TRP A 91 11.71 -6.16 -20.24
N PHE A 92 12.49 -5.55 -21.12
CA PHE A 92 13.12 -4.26 -20.87
C PHE A 92 13.30 -3.49 -22.17
N ALA A 93 13.37 -2.17 -22.07
CA ALA A 93 13.80 -1.30 -23.15
C ALA A 93 14.91 -0.37 -22.68
N VAL A 94 15.77 0.04 -23.61
CA VAL A 94 16.87 0.98 -23.37
C VAL A 94 16.79 2.13 -24.37
N THR A 95 16.94 3.35 -23.90
CA THR A 95 17.01 4.56 -24.75
C THR A 95 17.97 5.58 -24.16
N ASP A 96 18.56 6.43 -25.00
CA ASP A 96 19.27 7.63 -24.56
C ASP A 96 18.37 8.87 -24.50
N ARG A 97 17.12 8.75 -24.95
CA ARG A 97 16.11 9.82 -24.99
C ARG A 97 14.75 9.27 -24.57
N PRO A 98 14.47 9.17 -23.26
CA PRO A 98 13.17 8.72 -22.79
C PRO A 98 12.14 9.83 -23.03
N ASP A 99 11.04 9.49 -23.69
CA ASP A 99 9.87 10.34 -23.85
C ASP A 99 8.62 9.65 -23.26
N ALA A 100 7.51 10.38 -23.20
CA ALA A 100 6.27 9.85 -22.62
C ALA A 100 5.76 8.60 -23.34
N THR A 101 5.89 8.55 -24.67
CA THR A 101 5.45 7.40 -25.47
C THR A 101 6.28 6.15 -25.20
N TRP A 102 7.58 6.31 -25.01
CA TRP A 102 8.49 5.24 -24.67
C TRP A 102 8.30 4.73 -23.23
N VAL A 103 8.04 5.63 -22.27
CA VAL A 103 7.79 5.24 -20.88
C VAL A 103 6.47 4.48 -20.71
N SER A 104 5.50 4.69 -21.59
CA SER A 104 4.19 4.02 -21.56
C SER A 104 4.14 2.63 -22.23
N GLN A 105 5.29 2.08 -22.62
CA GLN A 105 5.41 0.77 -23.28
C GLN A 105 5.01 -0.41 -22.38
#